data_AF-A0A947NQ89-F1
#
_entry.id   AF-A0A947NQ89-F1
#
_cell.length_a   1.000
_cell.length_b   1.000
_cell.length_c   1.000
_cell.angle_alpha   90.00
_cell.angle_beta   90.00
_cell.angle_gamma   90.00
#
_symmetry.space_group_name_H-M   'P 1'
#
loop_
_entity.id
_entity.type
_entity.pdbx_description
1 polymer ?
#
loop_
_entity_poly.entity_id
_entity_poly.type
_entity_poly.pdbx_seq_one_letter_code
_entity_poly.pdbx_strand_id
1 'polypeptide(L)'
;MKCDQARELILTDYMDSEPGCGLRHEVDEHLRQCVSCCEFREVAREKIIGQFASARVEDPPEFVWRGIREKIMSKAGVSHGILANSAAAIRLAFSSLLSIPRPVAVLVAGVMIAILLLSAAPGMRRRALYGYLNEQIAFIANLDDGEADGSDIFDTDIQIGADNFL
;
A
#
# COMPACT_ATOMS: atom_id res chain seq x y z
N MET A 1 0.20 -22.05 32.98
CA MET A 1 -0.71 -22.80 32.08
C MET A 1 -0.97 -24.20 32.64
N LYS A 2 -2.15 -24.79 32.40
CA LYS A 2 -2.46 -26.19 32.77
C LYS A 2 -1.97 -27.16 31.68
N CYS A 3 -1.59 -28.38 32.06
CA CYS A 3 -1.04 -29.37 31.14
C CYS A 3 -1.99 -29.71 29.97
N ASP A 4 -3.29 -29.85 30.23
CA ASP A 4 -4.27 -30.20 29.18
C ASP A 4 -4.38 -29.09 28.12
N GLN A 5 -4.42 -27.84 28.59
CA GLN A 5 -4.44 -26.66 27.71
C GLN A 5 -3.12 -26.55 26.92
N ALA A 6 -1.99 -26.84 27.56
CA ALA A 6 -0.71 -26.86 26.87
C ALA A 6 -0.68 -27.90 25.75
N ARG A 7 -1.22 -29.10 25.99
CA ARG A 7 -1.26 -30.18 25.00
C ARG A 7 -2.14 -29.85 23.82
N GLU A 8 -3.31 -29.23 24.04
CA GLU A 8 -4.18 -28.77 22.97
C GLU A 8 -3.48 -27.73 22.09
N LEU A 9 -2.89 -26.71 22.72
CA LEU A 9 -2.12 -25.68 22.01
C LEU A 9 -0.89 -26.24 21.28
N ILE A 10 -0.23 -27.25 21.86
CA ILE A 10 0.86 -27.98 21.22
C ILE A 10 0.39 -28.70 19.97
N LEU A 11 -0.82 -29.29 19.96
CA LEU A 11 -1.33 -30.03 18.80
C LEU A 11 -1.82 -29.13 17.66
N THR A 12 -2.25 -27.91 17.97
CA THR A 12 -2.75 -26.95 16.98
C THR A 12 -1.71 -25.85 16.73
N ASP A 13 -1.92 -24.69 17.36
CA ASP A 13 -1.33 -23.41 17.01
C ASP A 13 0.19 -23.43 17.07
N TYR A 14 0.74 -24.14 18.07
CA TYR A 14 2.18 -24.18 18.30
C TYR A 14 2.94 -24.97 17.22
N MET A 15 2.39 -26.07 16.71
CA MET A 15 3.04 -26.87 15.64
C MET A 15 2.90 -26.22 14.28
N ASP A 16 1.79 -25.50 14.05
CA ASP A 16 1.54 -24.77 12.81
C ASP A 16 2.42 -23.52 12.68
N SER A 17 3.19 -23.17 13.72
CA SER A 17 4.01 -21.95 13.79
C SER A 17 3.20 -20.65 13.68
N GLU A 18 1.90 -20.71 13.95
CA GLU A 18 0.98 -19.58 13.99
C GLU A 18 0.61 -19.03 15.39
N PRO A 19 1.27 -19.37 16.52
CA PRO A 19 0.86 -18.78 17.79
C PRO A 19 1.33 -17.33 17.85
N GLY A 20 0.46 -16.43 18.31
CA GLY A 20 0.86 -15.06 18.62
C GLY A 20 2.03 -15.03 19.61
N CYS A 21 2.88 -13.99 19.54
CA CYS A 21 4.14 -13.93 20.31
C CYS A 21 3.97 -14.18 21.81
N GLY A 22 2.87 -13.71 22.42
CA GLY A 22 2.58 -13.93 23.84
C GLY A 22 2.26 -15.41 24.14
N LEU A 23 1.40 -16.03 23.33
CA LEU A 23 1.01 -17.43 23.49
C LEU A 23 2.21 -18.36 23.32
N ARG A 24 3.06 -18.08 22.32
CA ARG A 24 4.29 -18.85 22.10
C ARG A 24 5.19 -18.83 23.33
N HIS A 25 5.37 -17.65 23.93
CA HIS A 25 6.19 -17.50 25.12
C HIS A 25 5.61 -18.26 26.32
N GLU A 26 4.29 -18.22 26.52
CA GLU A 26 3.63 -18.96 27.60
C GLU A 26 3.76 -20.49 27.45
N VAL A 27 3.65 -21.00 26.21
CA VAL A 27 3.85 -22.43 25.91
C VAL A 27 5.32 -22.82 26.11
N ASP A 28 6.26 -22.01 25.61
CA ASP A 28 7.70 -22.26 25.79
C ASP A 28 8.10 -22.28 27.27
N GLU A 29 7.58 -21.36 28.07
CA GLU A 29 7.85 -21.32 29.50
C GLU A 29 7.25 -22.54 30.22
N HIS A 30 6.05 -22.97 29.85
CA HIS A 30 5.47 -24.19 30.39
C HIS A 30 6.30 -25.44 30.01
N LEU A 31 6.79 -25.52 28.78
CA LEU A 31 7.60 -26.64 28.30
C LEU A 31 8.95 -26.75 29.03
N ARG A 32 9.52 -25.63 29.49
CA ARG A 32 10.74 -25.64 30.33
C ARG A 32 10.51 -26.22 31.71
N GLN A 33 9.31 -26.05 32.25
CA GLN A 33 8.97 -26.44 33.62
C GLN A 33 8.30 -27.83 33.67
N CYS A 34 7.64 -28.27 32.60
CA CYS A 34 6.88 -29.52 32.56
C CYS A 34 7.50 -30.55 31.60
N VAL A 35 8.19 -31.54 32.17
CA VAL A 35 8.82 -32.64 31.42
C VAL A 35 7.78 -33.43 30.60
N SER A 36 6.60 -33.72 31.16
CA SER A 36 5.55 -34.47 30.46
C SER A 36 5.06 -33.76 29.19
N CYS A 37 4.92 -32.43 29.23
CA CYS A 37 4.50 -31.66 28.06
C CYS A 37 5.65 -31.53 27.04
N CYS A 38 6.90 -31.49 27.50
CA CYS A 38 8.07 -31.52 26.63
C CYS A 38 8.16 -32.83 25.85
N GLU A 39 8.04 -33.98 26.52
CA GLU A 39 8.00 -35.30 25.87
C GLU A 39 6.82 -35.42 24.91
N PHE A 40 5.64 -34.95 25.32
CA PHE A 40 4.46 -34.92 24.47
C PHE A 40 4.69 -34.13 23.17
N ARG A 41 5.35 -32.96 23.26
CA ARG A 41 5.70 -32.15 22.09
C ARG A 41 6.59 -32.92 21.12
N GLU A 42 7.62 -33.61 21.60
CA GLU A 42 8.51 -34.39 20.72
C GLU A 42 7.77 -35.54 20.04
N VAL A 43 6.94 -36.28 20.79
CA VAL A 43 6.12 -37.36 20.22
C VAL A 43 5.11 -36.83 19.21
N ALA A 44 4.45 -35.71 19.51
CA ALA A 44 3.52 -35.06 18.58
C ALA A 44 4.24 -34.60 17.30
N ARG A 45 5.42 -33.99 17.44
CA ARG A 45 6.25 -33.55 16.32
C ARG A 45 6.64 -34.72 15.42
N GLU A 46 7.11 -35.83 15.99
CA GLU A 46 7.48 -37.02 15.23
C GLU A 46 6.28 -37.63 14.49
N LYS A 47 5.14 -37.75 15.17
CA LYS A 47 3.93 -38.35 14.57
C LYS A 47 3.30 -37.48 13.50
N ILE A 48 3.26 -36.17 13.70
CA ILE A 48 2.58 -35.24 12.79
C ILE A 48 3.55 -34.85 11.68
N ILE A 49 4.67 -34.20 12.00
CA ILE A 49 5.60 -33.65 11.01
C ILE A 49 6.49 -34.75 10.42
N GLY A 50 6.91 -35.72 11.22
CA GLY A 50 7.79 -36.80 10.76
C GLY A 50 7.18 -37.64 9.62
N GLN A 51 5.86 -37.85 9.61
CA GLN A 51 5.18 -38.57 8.53
C GLN A 51 5.21 -37.82 7.19
N PHE A 52 5.29 -36.49 7.23
CA PHE A 52 5.38 -35.65 6.03
C PHE A 52 6.81 -35.23 5.70
N ALA A 53 7.80 -35.58 6.52
CA ALA A 53 9.20 -35.22 6.27
C ALA A 53 9.74 -35.80 4.95
N SER A 54 9.23 -36.97 4.55
CA SER A 54 9.53 -37.60 3.26
C SER A 54 8.51 -37.29 2.17
N ALA A 55 7.47 -36.50 2.45
CA ALA A 55 6.50 -36.11 1.44
C ALA A 55 7.16 -35.17 0.44
N ARG A 56 7.00 -35.47 -0.85
CA ARG A 56 7.49 -34.59 -1.91
C ARG A 56 6.54 -33.40 -2.01
N VAL A 57 7.09 -32.20 -1.98
CA VAL A 57 6.34 -31.00 -2.35
C VAL A 57 6.08 -31.08 -3.85
N GLU A 58 4.81 -31.26 -4.21
CA GLU A 58 4.36 -31.17 -5.59
C GLU A 58 3.79 -29.78 -5.84
N ASP A 59 4.33 -29.10 -6.84
CA ASP A 59 3.75 -27.85 -7.32
C ASP A 59 2.48 -28.17 -8.12
N PRO A 60 1.30 -27.75 -7.64
CA PRO A 60 0.08 -28.01 -8.39
C PRO A 60 0.13 -27.21 -9.71
N PRO A 61 -0.48 -27.73 -10.79
CA PRO A 61 -0.50 -27.05 -12.08
C PRO A 61 -1.06 -25.62 -11.99
N GLU A 62 -0.49 -24.71 -12.78
CA GLU A 62 -0.83 -23.27 -12.75
C GLU A 62 -2.34 -23.00 -12.91
N PHE A 63 -3.04 -23.81 -13.71
CA PHE A 63 -4.48 -23.67 -13.92
C PHE A 63 -5.29 -23.86 -12.63
N VAL A 64 -4.82 -24.68 -11.68
CA VAL A 64 -5.46 -24.91 -10.39
C VAL A 64 -5.38 -23.63 -9.55
N TRP A 65 -4.19 -23.04 -9.45
CA TRP A 65 -4.00 -21.77 -8.75
C TRP A 65 -4.80 -20.63 -9.36
N ARG A 66 -4.88 -20.57 -10.70
CA ARG A 66 -5.68 -19.59 -11.41
C ARG A 66 -7.16 -19.71 -11.07
N GLY A 67 -7.71 -20.93 -11.11
CA GLY A 67 -9.10 -21.20 -10.75
C GLY A 67 -9.42 -20.88 -9.29
N ILE A 68 -8.50 -21.16 -8.36
CA ILE A 68 -8.63 -20.77 -6.94
C ILE A 68 -8.67 -19.24 -6.81
N ARG A 69 -7.73 -18.53 -7.46
CA ARG A 69 -7.66 -17.06 -7.42
C ARG A 69 -8.94 -16.42 -7.95
N GLU A 70 -9.44 -16.87 -9.09
CA GLU A 70 -10.68 -16.37 -9.69
C GLU A 70 -11.89 -16.60 -8.77
N LYS A 71 -11.98 -17.77 -8.11
CA LYS A 71 -13.05 -18.06 -7.15
C LYS A 71 -12.97 -17.22 -5.88
N ILE A 72 -11.77 -16.94 -5.37
CA ILE A 72 -11.58 -16.06 -4.21
C ILE A 72 -11.97 -14.63 -4.58
N MET A 73 -11.50 -14.12 -5.72
CA MET A 73 -11.79 -12.75 -6.16
C MET A 73 -13.28 -12.53 -6.47
N SER A 74 -13.93 -13.51 -7.12
CA SER A 74 -15.37 -13.44 -7.40
C SER A 74 -16.22 -13.50 -6.13
N LYS A 75 -15.85 -14.30 -5.13
CA LYS A 75 -16.53 -14.33 -3.81
C LYS A 75 -16.27 -13.09 -2.97
N ALA A 76 -15.09 -12.48 -3.10
CA ALA A 76 -14.72 -11.27 -2.37
C ALA A 76 -15.45 -10.01 -2.88
N GLY A 77 -16.34 -10.13 -3.88
CA GLY A 77 -17.02 -8.97 -4.46
C GLY A 77 -16.06 -7.99 -5.13
N VAL A 78 -14.83 -8.43 -5.42
CA VAL A 78 -13.84 -7.68 -6.19
C VAL A 78 -14.23 -7.79 -7.66
N SER A 79 -15.39 -7.20 -7.96
CA SER A 79 -15.68 -6.72 -9.30
C SER A 79 -14.53 -5.80 -9.68
N HIS A 80 -13.99 -5.97 -10.88
CA HIS A 80 -13.02 -5.09 -11.52
C HIS A 80 -13.64 -3.70 -11.82
N GLY A 81 -14.21 -3.06 -10.81
CA GLY A 81 -14.60 -1.66 -10.82
C GLY A 81 -13.51 -0.89 -10.09
N ILE A 82 -12.70 -0.15 -10.85
CA ILE A 82 -11.70 0.81 -10.34
C ILE A 82 -12.34 1.80 -9.33
N LEU A 83 -13.67 1.92 -9.32
CA LEU A 83 -14.46 2.73 -8.38
C LEU A 83 -14.77 2.07 -7.02
N ALA A 84 -14.74 0.73 -6.88
CA ALA A 84 -15.11 0.06 -5.63
C ALA A 84 -13.99 0.11 -4.57
N ASN A 85 -12.74 0.28 -5.00
CA ASN A 85 -11.57 0.33 -4.11
C ASN A 85 -11.53 1.59 -3.22
N SER A 86 -12.19 2.68 -3.58
CA SER A 86 -12.15 3.91 -2.77
C SER A 86 -13.07 3.81 -1.54
N ALA A 87 -14.25 3.22 -1.65
CA ALA A 87 -15.19 3.11 -0.53
C ALA A 87 -14.70 2.12 0.54
N ALA A 88 -14.09 1.00 0.13
CA ALA A 88 -13.52 0.02 1.07
C ALA A 88 -12.25 0.57 1.76
N ALA A 89 -11.39 1.29 1.02
CA ALA A 89 -10.21 1.95 1.59
C ALA A 89 -10.60 3.06 2.59
N ILE A 90 -11.64 3.85 2.29
CA ILE A 90 -12.17 4.86 3.22
C ILE A 90 -12.75 4.19 4.47
N ARG A 91 -13.47 3.07 4.32
CA ARG A 91 -14.09 2.37 5.46
C ARG A 91 -13.06 1.76 6.42
N LEU A 92 -11.97 1.20 5.88
CA LEU A 92 -10.85 0.68 6.67
C LEU A 92 -10.02 1.81 7.32
N ALA A 93 -9.83 2.93 6.62
CA ALA A 93 -9.18 4.11 7.19
C ALA A 93 -10.01 4.69 8.35
N PHE A 94 -11.34 4.77 8.21
CA PHE A 94 -12.25 5.32 9.21
C PHE A 94 -12.39 4.41 10.45
N SER A 95 -12.36 3.08 10.28
CA SER A 95 -12.38 2.16 11.43
C SER A 95 -11.10 2.22 12.26
N SER A 96 -9.93 2.47 11.63
CA SER A 96 -8.68 2.68 12.38
C SER A 96 -8.66 3.99 13.16
N LEU A 97 -9.42 4.99 12.71
CA LEU A 97 -9.53 6.30 13.35
C LEU A 97 -10.44 6.28 14.60
N LEU A 98 -11.31 5.28 14.72
CA LEU A 98 -12.25 5.10 15.84
C LEU A 98 -11.64 4.40 17.06
N SER A 99 -10.41 3.89 16.97
CA SER A 99 -9.70 3.22 18.07
C SER A 99 -8.58 4.05 18.70
N ILE A 100 -8.42 5.31 18.29
CA ILE A 100 -7.38 6.21 18.81
C ILE A 100 -7.90 6.86 20.11
N PRO A 101 -7.11 6.87 21.21
CA PRO A 101 -7.48 7.56 22.44
C PRO A 101 -7.81 9.03 22.15
N ARG A 102 -8.94 9.50 22.71
CA ARG A 102 -9.58 10.80 22.45
C ARG A 102 -8.66 12.05 22.37
N PRO A 103 -7.57 12.20 23.15
CA PRO A 103 -6.73 13.40 23.03
C PRO A 103 -5.92 13.49 21.73
N VAL A 104 -5.54 12.36 21.12
CA VAL A 104 -4.68 12.35 19.92
C VAL A 104 -5.49 12.64 18.65
N ALA A 105 -6.74 12.19 18.60
CA ALA A 105 -7.64 12.43 17.47
C ALA A 105 -7.92 13.93 17.24
N VAL A 106 -8.05 14.73 18.33
CA VAL A 106 -8.27 16.18 18.23
C VAL A 106 -7.06 16.89 17.64
N LEU A 107 -5.84 16.49 18.02
CA LEU A 107 -4.62 17.05 17.47
C LEU A 107 -4.47 16.76 15.98
N VAL A 108 -4.68 15.51 15.56
CA VAL A 108 -4.58 15.13 14.15
C VAL A 108 -5.65 15.84 13.31
N ALA A 109 -6.89 15.90 13.79
CA ALA A 109 -7.96 16.64 13.12
C ALA A 109 -7.63 18.14 13.01
N GLY A 110 -7.11 18.74 14.09
CA GLY A 110 -6.68 20.14 14.11
C GLY A 110 -5.56 20.42 13.11
N VAL A 111 -4.54 19.56 13.05
CA VAL A 111 -3.43 19.69 12.08
C VAL A 111 -3.93 19.55 10.65
N MET A 112 -4.80 18.58 10.38
CA MET A 112 -5.39 18.39 9.05
C MET A 112 -6.23 19.60 8.63
N ILE A 113 -7.07 20.14 9.52
CA ILE A 113 -7.87 21.35 9.27
C ILE A 113 -6.96 22.57 9.04
N ALA A 114 -5.89 22.72 9.83
CA ALA A 114 -4.92 23.80 9.67
C ALA A 114 -4.22 23.73 8.30
N ILE A 115 -3.77 22.54 7.88
CA ILE A 115 -3.17 22.32 6.56
C ILE A 115 -4.20 22.64 5.45
N LEU A 116 -5.45 22.23 5.62
CA LEU A 116 -6.50 22.46 4.64
C LEU A 116 -6.83 23.95 4.50
N LEU A 117 -6.93 24.68 5.62
CA LEU A 117 -7.09 26.14 5.62
C LEU A 117 -5.88 26.87 5.02
N LEU A 118 -4.66 26.38 5.27
CA LEU A 118 -3.44 26.94 4.67
C LEU A 118 -3.40 26.72 3.16
N SER A 119 -3.86 25.55 2.69
CA SER A 119 -3.93 25.23 1.26
C SER A 119 -5.08 25.95 0.53
N ALA A 120 -6.18 26.22 1.24
CA ALA A 120 -7.35 26.93 0.74
C ALA A 120 -7.25 28.46 0.87
N ALA A 121 -6.08 29.01 1.18
CA ALA A 121 -5.80 30.45 1.13
C ALA A 121 -4.86 30.80 -0.06
N PRO A 122 -5.29 30.71 -1.34
CA PRO A 122 -4.44 30.98 -2.49
C PRO A 122 -4.23 32.49 -2.73
N GLY A 123 -4.88 33.36 -1.96
CA GLY A 123 -4.96 34.80 -2.24
C GLY A 123 -3.71 35.61 -1.92
N MET A 124 -2.92 35.23 -0.91
CA MET A 124 -1.75 36.03 -0.50
C MET A 124 -0.47 35.66 -1.27
N ARG A 125 -0.24 34.38 -1.57
CA ARG A 125 0.94 33.95 -2.36
C ARG A 125 0.87 34.37 -3.83
N ARG A 126 -0.32 34.42 -4.43
CA ARG A 126 -0.49 34.80 -5.85
C ARG A 126 -0.15 36.28 -6.10
N ARG A 127 -0.53 37.21 -5.23
CA ARG A 127 -0.31 38.66 -5.47
C ARG A 127 1.18 39.05 -5.51
N ALA A 128 2.03 38.46 -4.67
CA ALA A 128 3.46 38.74 -4.69
C ALA A 128 4.15 38.21 -5.95
N LEU A 129 3.73 37.03 -6.43
CA LEU A 129 4.33 36.39 -7.59
C LEU A 129 3.95 37.10 -8.91
N TYR A 130 2.69 37.55 -9.02
CA TYR A 130 2.25 38.32 -10.20
C TYR A 130 2.88 39.71 -10.28
N GLY A 131 3.15 40.37 -9.15
CA GLY A 131 3.84 41.67 -9.14
C GLY A 131 5.23 41.60 -9.76
N TYR A 132 6.02 40.59 -9.38
CA TYR A 132 7.38 40.39 -9.89
C TYR A 132 7.41 40.00 -11.38
N LEU A 133 6.47 39.15 -11.81
CA LEU A 133 6.33 38.78 -13.22
C LEU A 133 5.95 39.98 -14.10
N ASN A 134 5.08 40.86 -13.61
CA ASN A 134 4.64 42.02 -14.39
C ASN A 134 5.76 43.06 -14.55
N GLU A 135 6.61 43.25 -13.54
CA GLU A 135 7.81 44.09 -13.65
C GLU A 135 8.80 43.54 -14.68
N GLN A 136 9.03 42.23 -14.70
CA GLN A 136 9.93 41.62 -15.69
C GLN A 136 9.39 41.70 -17.12
N ILE A 137 8.08 41.50 -17.33
CA ILE A 137 7.45 41.61 -18.66
C ILE A 137 7.53 43.06 -19.17
N ALA A 138 7.31 44.05 -18.30
CA ALA A 138 7.43 45.46 -18.68
C ALA A 138 8.87 45.84 -19.08
N PHE A 139 9.87 45.29 -18.40
CA PHE A 139 11.28 45.50 -18.76
C PHE A 139 11.62 44.89 -20.13
N ILE A 140 11.14 43.67 -20.41
CA ILE A 140 11.38 42.99 -21.70
C ILE A 140 10.65 43.71 -22.85
N ALA A 141 9.40 44.12 -22.66
CA ALA A 141 8.65 44.85 -23.69
C ALA A 141 9.32 46.18 -24.05
N ASN A 142 9.95 46.84 -23.07
CA ASN A 142 10.64 48.10 -23.29
C ASN A 142 12.06 47.93 -23.89
N LEU A 143 12.57 46.70 -24.00
CA LEU A 143 13.79 46.37 -24.73
C LEU A 143 13.53 46.02 -26.20
N ASP A 144 12.30 45.66 -26.56
CA ASP A 144 11.92 45.21 -27.92
C ASP A 144 11.54 46.37 -28.86
N ASP A 145 11.10 47.51 -28.31
CA ASP A 145 10.78 48.72 -29.10
C ASP A 145 12.02 49.49 -29.60
N GLY A 146 13.19 48.87 -29.52
CA GLY A 146 14.49 49.54 -29.58
C GLY A 146 15.46 49.10 -30.68
N GLU A 147 15.04 48.44 -31.76
CA GLU A 147 15.90 48.40 -32.96
C GLU A 147 15.12 48.18 -34.26
N ALA A 148 15.05 49.25 -35.03
CA ALA A 148 14.60 49.27 -36.40
C ALA A 148 15.65 48.70 -37.35
N ASP A 149 15.16 48.31 -38.52
CA ASP A 149 15.82 48.41 -39.83
C ASP A 149 16.55 47.15 -40.35
N GLY A 150 16.14 46.72 -41.54
CA GLY A 150 17.02 45.95 -42.43
C GLY A 150 16.52 44.60 -42.95
N SER A 151 15.89 44.66 -44.14
CA SER A 151 15.95 43.70 -45.24
C SER A 151 15.42 42.26 -45.09
N ASP A 152 14.41 41.96 -45.94
CA ASP A 152 14.32 40.86 -46.90
C ASP A 152 15.18 39.60 -46.71
N ILE A 153 14.58 38.45 -47.09
CA ILE A 153 15.19 37.18 -47.56
C ILE A 153 14.91 35.97 -46.65
N PHE A 154 13.80 35.26 -46.88
CA PHE A 154 13.81 33.95 -47.57
C PHE A 154 12.41 33.35 -47.64
N ASP A 155 11.93 33.26 -48.88
CA ASP A 155 10.91 32.37 -49.37
C ASP A 155 11.41 30.91 -49.27
N THR A 156 10.63 29.99 -48.73
CA THR A 156 10.85 28.55 -48.95
C THR A 156 9.56 27.77 -48.75
N ASP A 157 8.82 27.65 -49.85
CA ASP A 157 7.87 26.57 -50.10
C ASP A 157 8.52 25.20 -49.85
N ILE A 158 7.94 24.42 -48.93
CA ILE A 158 8.25 22.99 -48.79
C ILE A 158 7.00 22.21 -49.22
N GLN A 159 7.07 21.69 -50.44
CA GLN A 159 6.10 20.77 -51.01
C GLN A 159 6.83 19.44 -51.30
N ILE A 160 6.61 18.43 -50.47
CA ILE A 160 6.96 17.02 -50.73
C ILE A 160 5.87 16.22 -50.01
N GLY A 161 5.00 15.43 -50.63
CA GLY A 161 5.16 14.59 -51.80
C GLY A 161 4.72 13.20 -51.35
N ALA A 162 3.42 12.92 -51.47
CA ALA A 162 2.82 11.63 -51.15
C ALA A 162 2.90 10.77 -52.41
N ASP A 163 3.66 9.67 -52.37
CA ASP A 163 3.54 8.57 -53.32
C ASP A 163 4.11 7.27 -52.73
N ASN A 164 3.37 6.19 -53.01
CA ASN A 164 3.75 4.78 -52.97
C ASN A 164 3.93 4.10 -51.60
N PHE A 165 3.09 3.10 -51.32
CA PHE A 165 3.49 1.70 -51.52
C PHE A 165 2.24 0.80 -51.56
N LEU A 166 2.23 -0.08 -52.57
CA LEU A 166 1.37 -1.26 -52.73
C LEU A 166 1.57 -2.27 -51.60
#